data_AF-A0A439U8Q9-F1
#
_entry.id   AF-A0A439U8Q9-F1
#
_cell.length_a   1.000
_cell.length_b   1.000
_cell.length_c   1.000
_cell.angle_alpha   90.00
_cell.angle_beta   90.00
_cell.angle_gamma   90.00
#
_symmetry.space_group_name_H-M   'P 1'
#
loop_
_entity.id
_entity.type
_entity.pdbx_description
1 polymer ?
#
loop_
_entity_poly.entity_id
_entity_poly.type
_entity_poly.pdbx_seq_one_letter_code
_entity_poly.pdbx_strand_id
1 'polypeptide(L)'
;MGFGLSTVRGLRFRGLVFASSLAVSLVASGSSSRADADMAARRDIGDYLMKAIQVCWNMPANTRSVGRVQISLNKDGSLASPPKIVSPVTPPLDKVAEAAVRAITRCAPFPGLTSFAAHYDMWRDVILTFNPGEDSPGELPAVDALDKLFEKYSKKTK
;
A
#
# COMPACT_ATOMS: atom_id res chain seq x y z
N MET A 1 7.66 -25.87 -72.43
CA MET A 1 6.99 -27.18 -72.57
C MET A 1 7.34 -27.99 -71.33
N GLY A 2 6.42 -28.26 -70.40
CA GLY A 2 5.44 -29.36 -70.44
C GLY A 2 6.20 -30.69 -70.31
N PHE A 3 5.98 -31.64 -69.41
CA PHE A 3 4.86 -32.18 -68.63
C PHE A 3 5.52 -33.00 -67.49
N GLY A 4 4.91 -33.44 -66.41
CA GLY A 4 3.51 -33.57 -66.04
C GLY A 4 3.43 -34.26 -64.67
N LEU A 5 2.30 -34.05 -64.02
CA LEU A 5 1.85 -34.71 -62.80
C LEU A 5 1.85 -36.25 -62.98
N SER A 6 2.25 -36.98 -61.94
CA SER A 6 1.58 -38.25 -61.60
C SER A 6 1.64 -38.54 -60.11
N THR A 7 0.46 -38.43 -59.53
CA THR A 7 0.01 -38.87 -58.21
C THR A 7 0.23 -40.37 -58.02
N VAL A 8 0.87 -40.77 -56.92
CA VAL A 8 0.68 -42.11 -56.32
C VAL A 8 0.66 -42.02 -54.79
N ARG A 9 -0.54 -41.81 -54.25
CA ARG A 9 -1.20 -42.68 -53.26
C ARG A 9 -0.31 -43.31 -52.16
N GLY A 10 -0.42 -42.76 -50.96
CA GLY A 10 -0.79 -43.53 -49.77
C GLY A 10 0.32 -44.02 -48.82
N LEU A 11 0.06 -43.74 -47.55
CA LEU A 11 0.45 -44.46 -46.33
C LEU A 11 1.83 -44.19 -45.70
N ARG A 12 1.73 -43.52 -44.54
CA ARG A 12 2.36 -43.84 -43.25
C ARG A 12 3.88 -43.85 -43.25
N PHE A 13 4.48 -42.68 -43.01
CA PHE A 13 5.77 -42.62 -42.31
C PHE A 13 5.67 -41.75 -41.06
N ARG A 14 5.67 -42.47 -39.94
CA ARG A 14 5.84 -42.02 -38.58
C ARG A 14 7.33 -41.67 -38.43
N GLY A 15 7.68 -40.38 -38.35
CA GLY A 15 9.08 -39.97 -38.22
C GLY A 15 9.31 -38.46 -38.35
N LEU A 16 9.18 -37.77 -37.22
CA LEU A 16 9.83 -36.53 -36.79
C LEU A 16 10.68 -35.75 -37.83
N VAL A 17 10.21 -34.57 -38.26
CA VAL A 17 11.09 -33.42 -38.54
C VAL A 17 10.50 -32.21 -37.84
N PHE A 18 11.28 -31.68 -36.89
CA PHE A 18 11.06 -30.45 -36.15
C PHE A 18 10.86 -29.28 -37.13
N ALA A 19 9.61 -28.85 -37.33
CA ALA A 19 9.32 -27.55 -37.94
C ALA A 19 9.09 -26.54 -36.81
N SER A 20 10.16 -25.80 -36.54
CA SER A 20 10.24 -24.63 -35.69
C SER A 20 9.10 -23.64 -35.93
N SER A 21 8.25 -23.43 -34.91
CA SER A 21 7.55 -22.17 -34.66
C SER A 21 6.91 -22.21 -33.27
N LEU A 22 7.74 -22.04 -32.23
CA LEU A 22 7.24 -21.50 -30.97
C LEU A 22 7.54 -20.00 -31.03
N ALA A 23 6.53 -19.21 -31.41
CA ALA A 23 6.55 -17.79 -31.13
C ALA A 23 6.54 -17.64 -29.61
N VAL A 24 7.72 -17.42 -29.03
CA VAL A 24 7.84 -17.03 -27.63
C VAL A 24 7.38 -15.59 -27.55
N SER A 25 6.09 -15.39 -27.31
CA SER A 25 5.56 -14.10 -26.91
C SER A 25 6.12 -13.78 -25.52
N LEU A 26 7.22 -13.05 -25.49
CA LEU A 26 7.72 -12.39 -24.27
C LEU A 26 6.70 -11.32 -23.89
N VAL A 27 5.72 -11.70 -23.07
CA VAL A 27 4.88 -10.72 -22.39
C VAL A 27 5.77 -9.96 -21.42
N ALA A 28 5.96 -8.67 -21.68
CA ALA A 28 6.70 -7.78 -20.80
C ALA A 28 5.89 -7.55 -19.52
N SER A 29 6.12 -8.39 -18.51
CA SER A 29 5.59 -8.23 -17.15
C SER A 29 6.35 -7.12 -16.42
N GLY A 30 6.18 -5.86 -16.83
CA GLY A 30 6.86 -4.70 -16.23
C GLY A 30 6.04 -3.93 -15.19
N SER A 31 4.81 -4.35 -14.89
CA SER A 31 3.85 -3.56 -14.11
C SER A 31 3.78 -3.90 -12.61
N SER A 32 4.27 -5.07 -12.17
CA SER A 32 4.21 -5.46 -10.74
C SER A 32 5.15 -4.63 -9.87
N SER A 33 6.41 -4.45 -10.30
CA SER A 33 7.46 -3.88 -9.43
C SER A 33 7.23 -2.44 -9.00
N ARG A 34 6.49 -1.65 -9.79
CA ARG A 34 6.14 -0.26 -9.40
C ARG A 34 5.03 -0.22 -8.36
N ALA A 35 4.04 -1.09 -8.46
CA ALA A 35 2.99 -1.22 -7.46
C ALA A 35 3.57 -1.72 -6.13
N ASP A 36 4.52 -2.64 -6.17
CA ASP A 36 5.21 -3.13 -4.97
C ASP A 36 6.03 -2.01 -4.29
N ALA A 37 6.76 -1.20 -5.07
CA ALA A 37 7.52 -0.06 -4.55
C ALA A 37 6.61 1.05 -3.97
N ASP A 38 5.48 1.31 -4.61
CA ASP A 38 4.45 2.25 -4.15
C ASP A 38 3.84 1.80 -2.81
N MET A 39 3.55 0.50 -2.67
CA MET A 39 3.04 -0.06 -1.41
C MET A 39 4.08 -0.02 -0.29
N ALA A 40 5.36 -0.30 -0.59
CA ALA A 40 6.44 -0.17 0.38
C ALA A 40 6.57 1.27 0.87
N ALA A 41 6.57 2.24 -0.05
CA ALA A 41 6.63 3.67 0.29
C ALA A 41 5.45 4.08 1.19
N ARG A 42 4.22 3.63 0.90
CA ARG A 42 3.05 3.90 1.76
C ARG A 42 3.24 3.42 3.19
N ARG A 43 3.78 2.21 3.38
CA ARG A 43 4.06 1.67 4.71
C ARG A 43 5.13 2.50 5.42
N ASP A 44 6.26 2.76 4.77
CA ASP A 44 7.37 3.50 5.36
C ASP A 44 6.96 4.93 5.78
N ILE A 45 6.16 5.60 4.95
CA ILE A 45 5.61 6.93 5.26
C ILE A 45 4.67 6.86 6.47
N GLY A 46 3.76 5.88 6.49
CA GLY A 46 2.84 5.68 7.61
C GLY A 46 3.58 5.43 8.92
N ASP A 47 4.57 4.54 8.88
CA ASP A 47 5.41 4.21 10.04
C ASP A 47 6.19 5.41 10.54
N TYR A 48 6.78 6.19 9.63
CA TYR A 48 7.48 7.42 9.99
C TYR A 48 6.55 8.42 10.67
N LEU A 49 5.38 8.68 10.08
CA LEU A 49 4.42 9.66 10.58
C LEU A 49 3.86 9.24 11.95
N MET A 50 3.56 7.96 12.14
CA MET A 50 3.14 7.44 13.44
C MET A 50 4.23 7.61 14.49
N LYS A 51 5.48 7.21 14.19
CA LYS A 51 6.63 7.39 15.10
C LYS A 51 6.85 8.86 15.45
N ALA A 52 6.78 9.75 14.47
CA ALA A 52 6.96 11.18 14.69
C ALA A 52 5.86 11.75 15.60
N ILE A 53 4.59 11.43 15.33
CA ILE A 53 3.46 11.94 16.12
C ILE A 53 3.44 11.36 17.53
N GLN A 54 3.84 10.10 17.71
CA GLN A 54 3.91 9.44 19.02
C GLN A 54 4.75 10.25 20.03
N VAL A 55 5.83 10.91 19.58
CA VAL A 55 6.69 11.73 20.46
C VAL A 55 5.92 12.92 21.06
N CYS A 56 5.00 13.52 20.30
CA CYS A 56 4.15 14.63 20.78
C CYS A 56 2.79 14.18 21.32
N TRP A 57 2.51 12.87 21.30
CA TRP A 57 1.21 12.35 21.65
C TRP A 57 0.99 12.39 23.15
N ASN A 58 -0.05 13.12 23.59
CA ASN A 58 -0.50 13.11 24.97
C ASN A 58 -1.86 12.42 25.06
N MET A 59 -1.84 11.14 25.42
CA MET A 59 -3.04 10.29 25.43
C MET A 59 -4.02 10.75 26.52
N PRO A 60 -5.28 11.07 26.17
CA PRO A 60 -6.30 11.32 27.18
C PRO A 60 -6.66 10.03 27.91
N ALA A 61 -6.74 10.08 29.24
CA ALA A 61 -7.11 8.91 30.04
C ALA A 61 -8.58 8.50 29.80
N ASN A 62 -8.85 7.19 29.90
CA ASN A 62 -10.18 6.59 29.90
C ASN A 62 -11.01 6.81 28.63
N THR A 63 -10.37 6.96 27.47
CA THR A 63 -11.07 7.04 26.17
C THR A 63 -11.08 5.69 25.47
N ARG A 64 -12.23 5.32 24.91
CA ARG A 64 -12.41 4.13 24.02
C ARG A 64 -12.77 4.52 22.58
N SER A 65 -12.72 5.81 22.29
CA SER A 65 -13.19 6.40 21.05
C SER A 65 -12.06 6.48 20.02
N VAL A 66 -12.39 6.22 18.76
CA VAL A 66 -11.42 6.24 17.66
C VAL A 66 -11.51 7.58 16.94
N GLY A 67 -10.43 8.35 17.01
CA GLY A 67 -10.34 9.66 16.36
C GLY A 67 -9.75 9.54 14.95
N ARG A 68 -10.40 10.15 13.94
CA ARG A 68 -9.83 10.27 12.59
C ARG A 68 -9.52 11.72 12.28
N VAL A 69 -8.30 12.00 11.88
CA VAL A 69 -7.82 13.36 11.58
C VAL A 69 -7.20 13.38 10.19
N GLN A 70 -7.69 14.27 9.34
CA GLN A 70 -7.08 14.61 8.06
C GLN A 70 -6.04 15.69 8.26
N ILE A 71 -4.88 15.47 7.68
CA ILE A 71 -3.80 16.46 7.63
C ILE A 71 -3.44 16.73 6.18
N SER A 72 -3.09 17.98 5.90
CA SER A 72 -2.51 18.39 4.64
C SER A 72 -1.09 18.91 4.89
N LEU A 73 -0.13 18.38 4.14
CA LEU A 73 1.30 18.63 4.31
C LEU A 73 1.90 19.23 3.04
N ASN A 74 2.85 20.13 3.23
CA ASN A 74 3.68 20.68 2.17
C ASN A 74 4.87 19.76 1.89
N LYS A 75 5.58 19.96 0.76
CA LYS A 75 6.74 19.15 0.36
C LYS A 75 7.92 19.17 1.36
N ASP A 76 7.99 20.19 2.20
CA ASP A 76 8.97 20.34 3.27
C ASP A 76 8.54 19.62 4.57
N GLY A 77 7.36 18.97 4.58
CA GLY A 77 6.78 18.32 5.76
C GLY A 77 6.08 19.28 6.72
N SER A 78 5.96 20.57 6.40
CA SER A 78 5.16 21.52 7.19
C SER A 78 3.66 21.32 6.95
N LEU A 79 2.83 21.77 7.89
CA LEU A 79 1.37 21.73 7.72
C LEU A 79 0.95 22.77 6.69
N ALA A 80 0.35 22.32 5.59
CA ALA A 80 -0.24 23.19 4.57
C ALA A 80 -1.50 23.89 5.09
N SER A 81 -2.24 23.22 5.97
CA SER A 81 -3.41 23.78 6.64
C SER A 81 -3.62 23.14 8.03
N PRO A 82 -4.41 23.76 8.91
CA PRO A 82 -4.71 23.18 10.21
C PRO A 82 -5.34 21.79 10.09
N PRO A 83 -4.94 20.80 10.93
CA PRO A 83 -5.52 19.47 10.92
C PRO A 83 -7.04 19.51 11.14
N LYS A 84 -7.79 18.70 10.38
CA LYS A 84 -9.25 18.65 10.43
C LYS A 84 -9.73 17.29 10.93
N ILE A 85 -10.72 17.29 11.82
CA ILE A 85 -11.31 16.07 12.36
C ILE A 85 -12.37 15.54 11.37
N VAL A 86 -12.28 14.25 11.03
CA VAL A 86 -13.14 13.60 10.00
C VAL A 86 -14.19 12.67 10.62
N SER A 87 -14.09 12.28 11.90
CA SER A 87 -14.99 11.30 12.55
C SER A 87 -15.50 11.75 13.93
N PRO A 88 -16.68 11.23 14.33
CA PRO A 88 -17.97 11.78 13.93
C PRO A 88 -18.21 13.15 14.57
N VAL A 89 -18.84 14.02 13.78
CA VAL A 89 -19.24 15.40 14.10
C VAL A 89 -20.45 15.39 15.04
N THR A 90 -20.42 14.60 16.11
CA THR A 90 -21.50 14.49 17.10
C THR A 90 -20.94 14.60 18.52
N PRO A 91 -21.52 15.45 19.38
CA PRO A 91 -21.06 15.60 20.75
C PRO A 91 -21.21 14.32 21.58
N PRO A 92 -20.30 14.06 22.53
CA PRO A 92 -19.11 14.86 22.83
C PRO A 92 -18.03 14.69 21.76
N LEU A 93 -17.36 15.80 21.40
CA LEU A 93 -16.21 15.77 20.51
C LEU A 93 -15.19 14.76 21.04
N ASP A 94 -14.75 13.87 20.17
CA ASP A 94 -13.84 12.80 20.56
C ASP A 94 -12.54 13.40 21.12
N LYS A 95 -12.34 13.26 22.44
CA LYS A 95 -11.15 13.75 23.15
C LYS A 95 -9.86 13.21 22.53
N VAL A 96 -9.91 12.03 21.89
CA VAL A 96 -8.80 11.43 21.16
C VAL A 96 -8.50 12.21 19.89
N ALA A 97 -9.52 12.63 19.14
CA ALA A 97 -9.34 13.44 17.93
C ALA A 97 -8.78 14.83 18.26
N GLU A 98 -9.24 15.48 19.33
CA GLU A 98 -8.65 16.74 19.78
C GLU A 98 -7.19 16.58 20.23
N ALA A 99 -6.89 15.50 20.97
CA ALA A 99 -5.53 15.18 21.35
C ALA A 99 -4.63 14.97 20.14
N ALA A 100 -5.14 14.31 19.10
CA ALA A 100 -4.45 14.13 17.83
C ALA A 100 -4.12 15.44 17.12
N VAL A 101 -5.11 16.33 16.99
CA VAL A 101 -4.88 17.65 16.39
C VAL A 101 -3.79 18.40 17.14
N ARG A 102 -3.78 18.35 18.48
CA ARG A 102 -2.73 18.97 19.30
C ARG A 102 -1.36 18.33 19.07
N ALA A 103 -1.27 16.99 19.03
CA ALA A 103 -0.02 16.28 18.82
C ALA A 103 0.60 16.60 17.45
N ILE A 104 -0.21 16.55 16.39
CA ILE A 104 0.21 16.86 15.01
C ILE A 104 0.70 18.31 14.92
N THR A 105 -0.05 19.25 15.49
CA THR A 105 0.33 20.67 15.45
C THR A 105 1.63 20.96 16.20
N ARG A 106 1.91 20.22 17.28
CA ARG A 106 3.16 20.36 18.06
C ARG A 106 4.37 19.73 17.38
N CYS A 107 4.16 18.61 16.68
CA CYS A 107 5.24 17.85 16.04
C CYS A 107 5.59 18.34 14.64
N ALA A 108 4.74 19.16 14.01
CA ALA A 108 5.06 19.79 12.75
C ALA A 108 6.23 20.77 12.91
N PRO A 109 7.17 20.85 11.94
CA PRO A 109 7.19 20.13 10.66
C PRO A 109 7.76 18.69 10.75
N PHE A 110 7.44 17.86 9.74
CA PHE A 110 7.87 16.46 9.59
C PHE A 110 8.98 16.30 8.53
N PRO A 111 10.24 16.64 8.82
CA PRO A 111 11.31 16.73 7.81
C PRO A 111 11.69 15.39 7.17
N GLY A 112 11.40 14.25 7.82
CA GLY A 112 11.69 12.93 7.27
C GLY A 112 10.85 12.58 6.03
N LEU A 113 9.73 13.27 5.81
CA LEU A 113 8.90 13.10 4.61
C LEU A 113 9.60 13.57 3.33
N THR A 114 10.61 14.46 3.45
CA THR A 114 11.37 14.94 2.29
C THR A 114 12.12 13.81 1.57
N SER A 115 12.51 12.74 2.28
CA SER A 115 13.08 11.53 1.68
C SER A 115 12.11 10.80 0.74
N PHE A 116 10.80 10.99 0.95
CA PHE A 116 9.72 10.41 0.15
C PHE A 116 9.13 11.44 -0.84
N ALA A 117 9.88 12.48 -1.23
CA ALA A 117 9.38 13.53 -2.12
C ALA A 117 8.88 13.01 -3.49
N ALA A 118 9.44 11.91 -4.00
CA ALA A 118 8.97 11.24 -5.22
C ALA A 118 7.52 10.73 -5.10
N HIS A 119 7.07 10.50 -3.87
CA HIS A 119 5.81 9.92 -3.48
C HIS A 119 4.86 10.96 -2.84
N TYR A 120 5.12 12.26 -3.07
CA TYR A 120 4.39 13.38 -2.45
C TYR A 120 2.87 13.26 -2.54
N ASP A 121 2.35 12.81 -3.68
CA ASP A 121 0.90 12.68 -3.87
C ASP A 121 0.24 11.68 -2.92
N MET A 122 1.00 10.75 -2.34
CA MET A 122 0.48 9.82 -1.33
C MET A 122 0.42 10.38 0.08
N TRP A 123 1.21 11.41 0.39
CA TRP A 123 1.37 11.90 1.76
C TRP A 123 1.00 13.37 1.96
N ARG A 124 0.78 14.11 0.86
CA ARG A 124 0.26 15.49 0.88
C ARG A 124 -1.06 15.63 1.62
N ASP A 125 -1.93 14.62 1.56
CA ASP A 125 -3.27 14.63 2.13
C ASP A 125 -3.57 13.24 2.68
N VAL A 126 -3.40 13.05 4.00
CA VAL A 126 -3.55 11.73 4.65
C VAL A 126 -4.56 11.79 5.78
N ILE A 127 -5.30 10.70 5.94
CA ILE A 127 -6.25 10.52 7.05
C ILE A 127 -5.62 9.55 8.03
N LEU A 128 -5.24 10.07 9.19
CA LEU A 128 -4.71 9.29 10.29
C LEU A 128 -5.85 8.83 11.19
N THR A 129 -5.78 7.58 11.63
CA THR A 129 -6.75 6.98 12.54
C THR A 129 -6.04 6.66 13.86
N PHE A 130 -6.58 7.16 14.96
CA PHE A 130 -6.02 7.05 16.30
C PHE A 130 -6.97 6.23 17.18
N ASN A 131 -6.50 5.08 17.66
CA ASN A 131 -7.24 4.20 18.57
C ASN A 131 -6.58 4.20 19.96
N PRO A 132 -7.32 4.46 21.06
CA PRO A 132 -6.79 4.39 22.43
C PRO A 132 -6.74 2.97 23.01
N GLY A 133 -7.30 1.97 22.31
CA GLY A 133 -7.53 0.61 22.84
C GLY A 133 -6.37 -0.38 22.68
N GLU A 134 -5.28 0.01 22.04
CA GLU A 134 -4.07 -0.79 21.93
C GLU A 134 -2.91 0.18 21.92
N ASP A 135 -1.96 -0.06 22.82
CA ASP A 135 -0.59 0.42 22.78
C ASP A 135 -0.20 0.74 21.33
N SER A 136 0.35 1.91 21.05
CA SER A 136 0.72 2.27 19.69
C SER A 136 1.92 1.41 19.23
N PRO A 137 1.73 0.46 18.30
CA PRO A 137 2.58 0.40 17.14
C PRO A 137 1.72 0.59 15.90
N GLY A 138 2.34 0.99 14.79
CA GLY A 138 1.72 0.95 13.47
C GLY A 138 1.41 -0.48 13.06
N GLU A 139 0.49 -1.15 13.74
CA GLU A 139 -0.11 -2.36 13.25
C GLU A 139 -1.26 -1.90 12.35
N LEU A 140 -1.07 -2.05 11.04
CA LEU A 140 -2.18 -2.39 10.18
C LEU A 140 -2.57 -3.82 10.57
N PRO A 141 -3.65 -4.08 11.35
CA PRO A 141 -4.04 -5.45 11.77
C PRO A 141 -4.49 -6.35 10.61
N ALA A 142 -4.21 -5.95 9.37
CA ALA A 142 -4.59 -6.63 8.15
C ALA A 142 -3.41 -7.27 7.41
N VAL A 143 -2.14 -7.02 7.78
CA VAL A 143 -0.99 -7.56 7.01
C VAL A 143 -0.49 -8.88 7.59
N ASP A 144 -0.27 -8.95 8.90
CA ASP A 144 0.14 -10.19 9.58
C ASP A 144 -0.98 -11.25 9.62
N ALA A 145 -2.24 -10.80 9.71
CA ALA A 145 -3.39 -11.69 9.67
C ALA A 145 -3.58 -12.34 8.29
N LEU A 146 -3.23 -11.62 7.21
CA LEU A 146 -3.35 -12.12 5.84
C LEU A 146 -2.22 -13.09 5.50
N ASP A 147 -0.99 -12.84 5.94
CA ASP A 147 0.15 -13.76 5.80
C ASP A 147 -0.12 -15.12 6.46
N LYS A 148 -0.65 -15.11 7.70
CA LYS A 148 -1.05 -16.34 8.39
C LYS A 148 -2.19 -17.09 7.69
N LEU A 149 -3.10 -16.37 7.03
CA LEU A 149 -4.17 -16.97 6.24
C LEU A 149 -3.65 -17.56 4.92
N PHE A 150 -2.73 -16.88 4.22
CA PHE A 150 -2.12 -17.40 3.00
C PHE A 150 -1.26 -18.64 3.26
N GLU A 151 -0.50 -18.66 4.35
CA GLU A 151 0.25 -19.85 4.82
C GLU A 151 -0.69 -21.05 5.06
N LYS A 152 -1.82 -20.80 5.74
CA LYS A 152 -2.86 -21.81 6.00
C LYS A 152 -3.55 -22.29 4.72
N TYR A 153 -3.78 -21.40 3.75
CA TYR A 153 -4.40 -21.76 2.47
C TYR A 153 -3.44 -22.55 1.57
N SER A 154 -2.16 -22.20 1.56
CA SER A 154 -1.12 -22.90 0.80
C SER A 154 -0.90 -24.34 1.29
N LYS A 155 -0.85 -24.56 2.61
CA LYS A 155 -0.74 -25.90 3.19
C LYS A 155 -1.94 -26.82 2.96
N LYS A 156 -3.11 -26.26 2.64
CA LYS A 156 -4.35 -27.04 2.40
C LYS A 156 -4.48 -27.52 0.95
N THR A 157 -3.64 -27.03 0.04
CA THR A 157 -3.73 -27.32 -1.40
C THR A 157 -2.74 -28.42 -1.84
N LYS A 158 -2.24 -29.22 -0.88
CA LYS A 158 -1.45 -30.43 -1.14
C LYS A 158 -2.02 -31.61 -0.38
#